data_AF-A0A1F9AY78-F1
#
_entry.id   AF-A0A1F9AY78-F1
#
_cell.length_a   1.000
_cell.length_b   1.000
_cell.length_c   1.000
_cell.angle_alpha   90.00
_cell.angle_beta   90.00
_cell.angle_gamma   90.00
#
_symmetry.space_group_name_H-M   'P 1'
#
loop_
_entity.id
_entity.type
_entity.pdbx_description
1 polymer ?
#
loop_
_entity_poly.entity_id
_entity_poly.type
_entity_poly.pdbx_seq_one_letter_code
_entity_poly.pdbx_strand_id
1 'polypeptide(L)'
;MTNVFIPDKKENDSCCQSNLKEEGKDTSMTTKKLLTTGEVAQLLNISRSTVSRKFDKGVFFGQKNPITGERMISKESLTSFVEQYNLTLDSLAIEKKKILIGTSDEQLFSLLQNVFSEGRKIQLERVGFGCDVLIRCSKDHPDLLIIDEELPDIPSAEVIKSLRRLEENKDLKILCCAKTSDTRQCLDWGADEALARDGLEEELSKKAQFLLNLPEERPAEAQSYEHQRRFPRLPVHVPAKIGVYRLRTPYAREAGKATMENISYGGSFLSDIQLEKGMIPSEPFRFLLEVDQPPLMNWRAHCKVVRLQSNGTLTAGVQFMRLSKANRKTLEAIAEHA
;
A
#
# COMPACT_ATOMS: atom_id res chain seq x y z
N MET A 1 3.89 -31.60 79.62
CA MET A 1 4.03 -32.38 78.38
C MET A 1 4.57 -31.41 77.32
N THR A 2 5.90 -31.29 77.20
CA THR A 2 6.74 -31.82 76.08
C THR A 2 6.35 -31.21 74.72
N ASN A 3 7.18 -30.58 73.87
CA ASN A 3 8.63 -30.35 73.75
C ASN A 3 8.81 -29.17 72.75
N VAL A 4 9.66 -28.16 73.03
CA VAL A 4 11.03 -27.93 72.47
C VAL A 4 11.11 -27.61 70.96
N PHE A 5 11.56 -26.39 70.59
CA PHE A 5 12.71 -26.08 69.69
C PHE A 5 12.83 -24.54 69.48
N ILE A 6 13.70 -23.82 70.23
CA ILE A 6 15.06 -23.32 69.92
C ILE A 6 15.13 -22.32 68.72
N PRO A 7 15.69 -21.10 68.92
CA PRO A 7 15.55 -19.96 68.01
C PRO A 7 16.74 -19.77 67.06
N ASP A 8 16.58 -19.00 65.98
CA ASP A 8 17.74 -18.39 65.31
C ASP A 8 17.42 -17.04 64.62
N LYS A 9 18.15 -16.03 65.10
CA LYS A 9 18.68 -14.80 64.45
C LYS A 9 17.82 -14.00 63.46
N LYS A 10 17.49 -12.77 63.86
CA LYS A 10 17.52 -11.57 62.98
C LYS A 10 17.98 -10.32 63.76
N GLU A 11 19.29 -10.14 63.85
CA GLU A 11 20.01 -8.85 63.90
C GLU A 11 20.48 -8.57 62.45
N ASN A 12 20.69 -7.38 61.90
CA ASN A 12 20.88 -6.02 62.39
C ASN A 12 20.71 -5.08 61.16
N ASP A 13 20.08 -3.92 61.32
CA ASP A 13 20.70 -2.57 61.31
C ASP A 13 20.57 -1.77 60.00
N SER A 14 19.82 -0.68 60.16
CA SER A 14 20.21 0.70 59.83
C SER A 14 20.24 1.22 58.38
N CYS A 15 19.91 2.51 58.34
CA CYS A 15 20.29 3.53 57.36
C CYS A 15 19.34 3.79 56.17
N CYS A 16 18.50 4.80 56.41
CA CYS A 16 18.30 6.01 55.62
C CYS A 16 18.06 5.92 54.10
N GLN A 17 16.85 6.39 53.77
CA GLN A 17 16.46 7.18 52.59
C GLN A 17 16.48 6.48 51.23
N SER A 18 15.29 6.09 50.77
CA SER A 18 14.97 6.17 49.35
C SER A 18 13.47 6.42 49.13
N ASN A 19 13.21 7.22 48.11
CA ASN A 19 12.05 7.15 47.23
C ASN A 19 10.73 7.78 47.70
N LEU A 20 10.44 8.93 47.09
CA LEU A 20 9.36 9.13 46.10
C LEU A 20 8.74 10.51 46.30
N LYS A 21 9.09 11.43 45.41
CA LYS A 21 8.18 12.48 44.93
C LYS A 21 8.69 13.03 43.61
N GLU A 22 7.97 12.63 42.57
CA GLU A 22 7.57 13.43 41.42
C GLU A 22 8.38 14.71 41.18
N GLU A 23 9.24 14.68 40.16
CA GLU A 23 9.64 15.88 39.45
C GLU A 23 9.02 15.86 38.05
N GLY A 24 7.94 16.61 37.89
CA GLY A 24 7.75 17.34 36.66
C GLY A 24 8.86 18.39 36.56
N LYS A 25 9.60 18.39 35.44
CA LYS A 25 10.34 19.56 35.01
C LYS A 25 10.29 19.66 33.49
N ASP A 26 9.57 20.70 33.10
CA ASP A 26 9.56 21.35 31.80
C ASP A 26 10.99 21.69 31.32
N THR A 27 11.10 22.00 30.03
CA THR A 27 12.20 22.64 29.29
C THR A 27 13.46 21.82 28.93
N SER A 28 13.53 21.37 27.67
CA SER A 28 14.52 21.89 26.70
C SER A 28 14.51 21.11 25.37
N MET A 29 13.82 21.68 24.38
CA MET A 29 14.16 21.48 22.96
C MET A 29 15.48 22.21 22.67
N THR A 30 16.61 21.50 22.55
CA THR A 30 17.89 21.85 21.88
C THR A 30 18.91 20.77 22.28
N THR A 31 19.76 20.12 21.49
CA THR A 31 20.29 20.26 20.13
C THR A 31 20.98 18.92 19.78
N LYS A 32 20.30 17.96 19.14
CA LYS A 32 21.02 16.96 18.32
C LYS A 32 21.08 17.51 16.90
N LYS A 33 22.24 18.05 16.52
CA LYS A 33 22.48 18.66 15.19
C LYS A 33 22.56 17.61 14.07
N LEU A 34 22.78 16.34 14.45
CA LEU A 34 22.92 15.22 13.55
C LEU A 34 22.05 14.04 14.06
N LEU A 35 21.35 13.38 13.16
CA LEU A 35 20.45 12.23 13.37
C LEU A 35 21.05 11.01 12.68
N THR A 36 21.04 9.85 13.32
CA THR A 36 21.49 8.60 12.70
C THR A 36 20.57 8.19 11.55
N THR A 37 21.06 7.35 10.64
CA THR A 37 20.20 6.77 9.59
C THR A 37 19.02 5.98 10.14
N GLY A 38 19.12 5.44 11.37
CA GLY A 38 18.02 4.78 12.05
C GLY A 38 16.94 5.74 12.52
N GLU A 39 17.33 6.86 13.14
CA GLU A 39 16.42 7.92 13.58
C GLU A 39 15.73 8.57 12.37
N VAL A 40 16.47 8.89 11.30
CA VAL A 40 15.90 9.44 10.07
C VAL A 40 14.98 8.44 9.35
N ALA A 41 15.32 7.14 9.37
CA ALA A 41 14.47 6.10 8.82
C ALA A 41 13.13 6.00 9.55
N GLN A 42 13.13 6.17 10.87
CA GLN A 42 11.92 6.19 11.68
C GLN A 42 11.09 7.45 11.41
N LEU A 43 11.74 8.62 11.36
CA LEU A 43 11.06 9.89 11.10
C LEU A 43 10.39 9.90 9.71
N LEU A 44 11.11 9.49 8.67
CA LEU A 44 10.60 9.49 7.30
C LEU A 44 9.85 8.21 6.92
N ASN A 45 9.75 7.25 7.85
CA ASN A 45 9.22 5.91 7.64
C ASN A 45 9.66 5.24 6.32
N ILE A 46 10.97 5.24 6.09
CA ILE A 46 11.61 4.54 4.99
C ILE A 46 12.68 3.61 5.54
N SER A 47 13.01 2.55 4.82
CA SER A 47 14.02 1.61 5.32
C SER A 47 15.37 2.30 5.59
N ARG A 48 16.06 1.89 6.66
CA ARG A 48 17.41 2.37 6.99
C ARG A 48 18.40 2.22 5.81
N SER A 49 18.21 1.20 4.96
CA SER A 49 19.02 0.99 3.76
C SER A 49 18.71 2.02 2.66
N THR A 50 17.45 2.47 2.53
CA THR A 50 17.07 3.58 1.65
C THR A 50 17.70 4.89 2.09
N VAL A 51 17.65 5.19 3.40
CA VAL A 51 18.29 6.39 3.98
C VAL A 51 19.80 6.35 3.74
N SER A 52 20.45 5.22 4.02
CA SER A 52 21.89 5.04 3.80
C SER A 52 22.28 5.22 2.33
N ARG A 53 21.51 4.66 1.40
CA ARG A 53 21.73 4.81 -0.04
C ARG A 53 21.56 6.26 -0.51
N LYS A 54 20.56 6.97 0.01
CA LYS A 54 20.33 8.38 -0.31
C LYS A 54 21.46 9.26 0.23
N PHE A 55 21.97 8.96 1.42
CA PHE A 55 23.17 9.61 1.97
C PHE A 55 24.41 9.35 1.09
N ASP A 56 24.66 8.10 0.70
CA ASP A 56 25.80 7.75 -0.17
C ASP A 56 25.73 8.40 -1.56
N LYS A 57 24.51 8.72 -2.02
CA LYS A 57 24.24 9.45 -3.27
C LYS A 57 24.28 10.98 -3.12
N GLY A 58 24.57 11.50 -1.92
CA GLY A 58 24.62 12.94 -1.64
C GLY A 58 23.26 13.63 -1.55
N VAL A 59 22.17 12.88 -1.41
CA VAL A 59 20.82 13.44 -1.22
C VAL A 59 20.61 13.87 0.23
N PHE A 60 21.18 13.13 1.19
CA PHE A 60 21.27 13.57 2.58
C PHE A 60 22.68 14.04 2.89
N PHE A 61 22.78 15.20 3.53
CA PHE A 61 24.04 15.83 3.96
C PHE A 61 24.28 15.61 5.45
N GLY A 62 25.54 15.27 5.77
CA GLY A 62 25.99 15.11 7.13
C GLY A 62 27.36 14.44 7.20
N GLN A 63 27.63 13.71 8.27
CA GLN A 63 28.95 13.15 8.56
C GLN A 63 28.89 11.62 8.64
N LYS A 64 29.94 10.96 8.19
CA LYS A 64 30.11 9.52 8.35
C LYS A 64 31.21 9.25 9.37
N ASN A 65 30.89 8.46 10.40
CA ASN A 65 31.87 8.06 11.39
C ASN A 65 32.91 7.13 10.71
N PRO A 66 34.21 7.47 10.74
CA PRO A 66 35.25 6.69 10.05
C PRO A 66 35.52 5.32 10.69
N ILE A 67 35.16 5.14 11.97
CA ILE A 67 35.42 3.93 12.74
C ILE A 67 34.22 2.97 12.69
N THR A 68 33.00 3.49 12.93
CA THR A 68 31.79 2.64 12.96
C THR A 68 31.09 2.54 11.61
N GLY A 69 31.44 3.39 10.65
CA GLY A 69 30.78 3.49 9.35
C GLY A 69 29.36 4.07 9.39
N GLU A 70 28.89 4.49 10.58
CA GLU A 70 27.56 5.04 10.79
C GLU A 70 27.44 6.43 10.15
N ARG A 71 26.32 6.67 9.48
CA ARG A 71 26.03 7.95 8.81
C ARG A 71 25.09 8.75 9.71
N MET A 72 25.43 10.02 9.89
CA MET A 72 24.67 10.98 10.66
C MET A 72 24.26 12.12 9.74
N ILE A 73 22.96 12.39 9.68
CA ILE A 73 22.27 13.32 8.78
C ILE A 73 21.94 14.59 9.55
N SER A 74 22.25 15.75 8.98
CA SER A 74 21.90 17.03 9.57
C SER A 74 20.39 17.27 9.56
N LYS A 75 19.87 17.99 10.58
CA LYS A 75 18.46 18.35 10.63
C LYS A 75 18.06 19.21 9.43
N GLU A 76 18.94 20.12 9.03
CA GLU A 76 18.75 20.98 7.86
C GLU A 76 18.57 20.15 6.59
N SER A 77 19.42 19.14 6.39
CA SER A 77 19.28 18.23 5.24
C SER A 77 18.00 17.40 5.28
N LEU A 78 17.52 17.02 6.46
CA LEU A 78 16.25 16.32 6.60
C LEU A 78 15.09 17.24 6.24
N THR A 79 15.08 18.47 6.73
CA THR A 79 14.05 19.48 6.42
C THR A 79 14.01 19.78 4.93
N SER A 80 15.15 20.06 4.30
CA SER A 80 15.21 20.30 2.84
C SER A 80 14.74 19.09 2.04
N PHE A 81 15.01 17.87 2.51
CA PHE A 81 14.53 16.65 1.87
C PHE A 81 13.00 16.50 1.98
N VAL A 82 12.42 16.82 3.14
CA VAL A 82 10.97 16.78 3.36
C VAL A 82 10.26 17.81 2.48
N GLU A 83 10.77 19.03 2.44
CA GLU A 83 10.24 20.13 1.61
C GLU A 83 10.36 19.82 0.11
N GLN A 84 11.51 19.30 -0.34
CA GLN A 84 11.74 18.96 -1.74
C GLN A 84 10.83 17.84 -2.24
N TYR A 85 10.48 16.87 -1.39
CA TYR A 85 9.68 15.70 -1.78
C TYR A 85 8.23 15.77 -1.28
N ASN A 86 7.79 16.89 -0.71
CA ASN A 86 6.47 17.10 -0.12
C ASN A 86 6.01 15.93 0.78
N LEU A 87 6.97 15.37 1.53
CA LEU A 87 6.73 14.21 2.38
C LEU A 87 6.02 14.65 3.65
N THR A 88 4.69 14.61 3.66
CA THR A 88 3.98 14.54 4.92
C THR A 88 4.43 13.27 5.65
N LEU A 89 4.57 13.34 6.98
CA LEU A 89 4.97 12.24 7.88
C LEU A 89 3.87 11.14 7.94
N ASP A 90 3.42 10.68 6.78
CA ASP A 90 2.17 9.96 6.58
C ASP A 90 2.47 8.53 6.12
N SER A 91 3.13 7.74 6.96
CA SER A 91 3.19 6.30 6.66
C SER A 91 3.37 5.33 7.84
N LEU A 92 3.34 5.79 9.10
CA LEU A 92 3.41 4.87 10.26
C LEU A 92 2.06 4.41 10.82
N ALA A 93 0.94 4.89 10.30
CA ALA A 93 -0.37 4.34 10.63
C ALA A 93 -1.26 4.33 9.39
N ILE A 94 -1.21 3.26 8.58
CA ILE A 94 -2.37 2.96 7.72
C ILE A 94 -3.42 2.36 8.65
N GLU A 95 -4.04 3.21 9.47
CA GLU A 95 -5.30 2.85 10.11
C GLU A 95 -6.32 2.64 8.99
N LYS A 96 -6.83 1.41 8.89
CA LYS A 96 -7.92 1.13 7.97
C LYS A 96 -9.11 1.97 8.41
N LYS A 97 -9.61 2.81 7.51
CA LYS A 97 -10.84 3.58 7.75
C LYS A 97 -12.00 2.61 7.86
N LYS A 98 -12.74 2.68 8.97
CA LYS A 98 -13.90 1.84 9.23
C LYS A 98 -15.14 2.54 8.68
N ILE A 99 -15.81 1.90 7.74
CA ILE A 99 -17.08 2.36 7.20
C ILE A 99 -18.17 1.39 7.65
N LEU A 100 -19.16 1.92 8.36
CA LEU A 100 -20.37 1.21 8.71
C LEU A 100 -21.44 1.49 7.65
N ILE A 101 -22.10 0.45 7.17
CA ILE A 101 -23.18 0.52 6.18
C ILE A 101 -24.48 0.09 6.86
N GLY A 102 -25.41 1.02 7.02
CA GLY A 102 -26.77 0.76 7.50
C GLY A 102 -27.72 0.57 6.34
N THR A 103 -27.94 -0.65 5.88
CA THR A 103 -28.94 -0.96 4.85
C THR A 103 -29.43 -2.42 4.92
N SER A 104 -30.74 -2.60 4.75
CA SER A 104 -31.37 -3.90 4.51
C SER A 104 -31.36 -4.31 3.03
N ASP A 105 -30.96 -3.42 2.13
CA ASP A 105 -30.95 -3.64 0.68
C ASP A 105 -29.63 -4.29 0.21
N GLU A 106 -29.72 -5.54 -0.26
CA GLU A 106 -28.58 -6.31 -0.80
C GLU A 106 -27.96 -5.66 -2.04
N GLN A 107 -28.76 -4.99 -2.88
CA GLN A 107 -28.28 -4.36 -4.11
C GLN A 107 -27.43 -3.14 -3.77
N LEU A 108 -27.92 -2.31 -2.83
CA LEU A 108 -27.17 -1.17 -2.33
C LEU A 108 -25.87 -1.63 -1.68
N PHE A 109 -25.91 -2.64 -0.81
CA PHE A 109 -24.69 -3.18 -0.19
C PHE A 109 -23.68 -3.70 -1.22
N SER A 110 -24.13 -4.43 -2.23
CA SER A 110 -23.26 -4.97 -3.29
C SER A 110 -22.59 -3.85 -4.09
N LEU A 111 -23.33 -2.79 -4.42
CA LEU A 111 -22.80 -1.60 -5.09
C LEU A 111 -21.73 -0.91 -4.23
N LEU A 112 -22.02 -0.65 -2.95
CA LEU A 112 -21.07 -0.05 -2.02
C LEU A 112 -19.80 -0.91 -1.90
N GLN A 113 -19.96 -2.23 -1.79
CA GLN A 113 -18.85 -3.17 -1.71
C GLN A 113 -17.97 -3.12 -2.97
N ASN A 114 -18.58 -3.04 -4.16
CA ASN A 114 -17.84 -2.92 -5.41
C ASN A 114 -17.03 -1.62 -5.46
N VAL A 115 -17.64 -0.48 -5.13
CA VAL A 115 -16.97 0.84 -5.14
C VAL A 115 -15.76 0.88 -4.20
N PHE A 116 -15.86 0.24 -3.02
CA PHE A 116 -14.77 0.24 -2.03
C PHE A 116 -13.83 -0.97 -2.13
N SER A 117 -14.05 -1.92 -3.05
CA SER A 117 -13.24 -3.14 -3.18
C SER A 117 -11.80 -2.88 -3.63
N GLU A 118 -11.56 -1.77 -4.33
CA GLU A 118 -10.24 -1.42 -4.88
C GLU A 118 -9.34 -0.67 -3.89
N GLY A 119 -9.92 -0.07 -2.84
CA GLY A 119 -9.20 0.71 -1.83
C GLY A 119 -8.54 -0.18 -0.77
N ARG A 120 -7.20 -0.34 -0.79
CA ARG A 120 -6.44 -1.15 0.19
C ARG A 120 -6.50 -0.66 1.65
N LYS A 121 -7.28 0.39 1.95
CA LYS A 121 -7.29 1.13 3.22
C LYS A 121 -8.66 1.24 3.91
N ILE A 122 -9.68 0.50 3.46
CA ILE A 122 -11.05 0.58 3.98
C ILE A 122 -11.49 -0.78 4.57
N GLN A 123 -12.17 -0.74 5.72
CA GLN A 123 -12.88 -1.87 6.31
C GLN A 123 -14.38 -1.57 6.26
N LEU A 124 -15.13 -2.39 5.53
CA LEU A 124 -16.59 -2.29 5.48
C LEU A 124 -17.24 -3.22 6.49
N GLU A 125 -18.27 -2.74 7.15
CA GLU A 125 -19.17 -3.56 7.97
C GLU A 125 -20.61 -3.19 7.65
N ARG A 126 -21.51 -4.17 7.59
CA ARG A 126 -22.94 -3.96 7.30
C ARG A 126 -23.79 -4.31 8.50
N VAL A 127 -24.82 -3.48 8.72
CA VAL A 127 -25.94 -3.75 9.61
C VAL A 127 -27.26 -3.49 8.88
N GLY A 128 -28.27 -4.32 9.13
CA GLY A 128 -29.56 -4.25 8.42
C GLY A 128 -30.63 -3.40 9.10
N PHE A 129 -30.42 -3.01 10.36
CA PHE A 129 -31.41 -2.37 11.22
C PHE A 129 -30.84 -1.10 11.87
N GLY A 130 -31.67 -0.09 12.07
CA GLY A 130 -31.31 1.20 12.67
C GLY A 130 -30.88 1.09 14.13
N CYS A 131 -31.45 0.16 14.89
CA CYS A 131 -30.98 -0.14 16.26
C CYS A 131 -29.50 -0.57 16.26
N ASP A 132 -29.14 -1.46 15.33
CA ASP A 132 -27.77 -1.96 15.20
C ASP A 132 -26.81 -0.86 14.74
N VAL A 133 -27.26 0.05 13.87
CA VAL A 133 -26.48 1.24 13.47
C VAL A 133 -26.09 2.06 14.71
N LEU A 134 -27.06 2.41 15.57
CA LEU A 134 -26.80 3.19 16.78
C LEU A 134 -25.81 2.49 17.72
N ILE A 135 -26.00 1.18 17.94
CA ILE A 135 -25.12 0.38 18.80
C ILE A 135 -23.70 0.32 18.25
N ARG A 136 -23.55 0.10 16.95
CA ARG A 136 -22.25 -0.08 16.31
C ARG A 136 -21.48 1.24 16.17
N CYS A 137 -22.18 2.34 15.88
CA CYS A 137 -21.58 3.68 15.93
C CYS A 137 -21.00 3.99 17.32
N SER A 138 -21.76 3.68 18.38
CA SER A 138 -21.34 3.96 19.76
C SER A 138 -20.21 3.03 20.25
N LYS A 139 -20.14 1.78 19.76
CA LYS A 139 -19.14 0.80 20.21
C LYS A 139 -17.84 0.83 19.42
N ASP A 140 -17.93 0.99 18.11
CA ASP A 140 -16.80 0.74 17.21
C ASP A 140 -16.19 2.01 16.63
N HIS A 141 -16.86 3.14 16.86
CA HIS A 141 -16.49 4.47 16.40
C HIS A 141 -16.03 4.44 14.93
N PRO A 142 -16.95 4.12 13.98
CA PRO A 142 -16.60 4.15 12.57
C PRO A 142 -16.23 5.56 12.12
N ASP A 143 -15.33 5.67 11.15
CA ASP A 143 -14.94 6.96 10.56
C ASP A 143 -16.07 7.53 9.67
N LEU A 144 -16.85 6.66 9.03
CA LEU A 144 -17.96 7.01 8.16
C LEU A 144 -19.12 6.03 8.33
N LEU A 145 -20.33 6.57 8.46
CA LEU A 145 -21.60 5.86 8.34
C LEU A 145 -22.19 6.16 6.96
N ILE A 146 -22.43 5.12 6.16
CA ILE A 146 -23.26 5.18 4.97
C ILE A 146 -24.61 4.57 5.33
N ILE A 147 -25.67 5.37 5.34
CA ILE A 147 -27.00 4.93 5.77
C ILE A 147 -28.01 5.06 4.65
N ASP A 148 -28.82 4.02 4.48
CA ASP A 148 -29.99 4.04 3.61
C ASP A 148 -31.03 5.05 4.11
N GLU A 149 -31.78 5.69 3.21
CA GLU A 149 -32.87 6.59 3.59
C GLU A 149 -33.97 5.86 4.37
N GLU A 150 -34.16 4.57 4.10
CA GLU A 150 -35.13 3.73 4.80
C GLU A 150 -34.47 2.51 5.44
N LEU A 151 -34.76 2.31 6.73
CA LEU A 151 -34.44 1.12 7.49
C LEU A 151 -35.73 0.47 8.00
N PRO A 152 -35.74 -0.86 8.19
CA PRO A 152 -36.96 -1.62 8.46
C PRO A 152 -37.57 -1.39 9.85
N ASP A 153 -36.82 -0.85 10.81
CA ASP A 153 -37.20 -0.70 12.22
C ASP A 153 -37.32 0.77 12.64
N ILE A 154 -36.23 1.54 12.59
CA ILE A 154 -36.17 2.94 13.01
C ILE A 154 -35.97 3.81 11.76
N PRO A 155 -36.77 4.87 11.56
CA PRO A 155 -36.54 5.82 10.47
C PRO A 155 -35.12 6.39 10.52
N SER A 156 -34.42 6.41 9.38
CA SER A 156 -33.03 6.88 9.30
C SER A 156 -32.87 8.33 9.79
N ALA A 157 -33.90 9.17 9.63
CA ALA A 157 -33.96 10.51 10.19
C ALA A 157 -33.75 10.52 11.72
N GLU A 158 -34.38 9.61 12.45
CA GLU A 158 -34.25 9.50 13.91
C GLU A 158 -32.90 8.91 14.31
N VAL A 159 -32.35 7.98 13.51
CA VAL A 159 -31.01 7.44 13.70
C VAL A 159 -29.97 8.57 13.60
N ILE A 160 -29.99 9.33 12.51
CA ILE A 160 -29.04 10.42 12.25
C ILE A 160 -29.15 11.51 13.33
N LYS A 161 -30.37 11.96 13.65
CA LYS A 161 -30.59 12.94 14.73
C LYS A 161 -30.09 12.44 16.08
N SER A 162 -30.28 11.15 16.37
CA SER A 162 -29.80 10.55 17.62
C SER A 162 -28.27 10.53 17.69
N LEU A 163 -27.60 10.13 16.61
CA LEU A 163 -26.13 10.15 16.54
C LEU A 163 -25.59 11.57 16.72
N ARG A 164 -26.22 12.59 16.12
CA ARG A 164 -25.79 14.00 16.26
C ARG A 164 -25.98 14.60 17.65
N ARG A 165 -26.90 14.06 18.46
CA ARG A 165 -27.06 14.49 19.86
C ARG A 165 -25.94 13.99 20.77
N LEU A 166 -25.19 12.97 20.35
CA LEU A 166 -24.16 12.34 21.16
C LEU A 166 -22.79 12.96 20.84
N GLU A 167 -22.15 13.53 21.87
CA GLU A 167 -20.84 14.19 21.77
C GLU A 167 -19.74 13.25 21.24
N GLU A 168 -19.81 11.97 21.59
CA GLU A 168 -18.89 10.91 21.14
C GLU A 168 -18.93 10.64 19.63
N ASN A 169 -20.01 11.07 18.94
CA ASN A 169 -20.19 10.89 17.50
C ASN A 169 -19.98 12.20 16.72
N LYS A 170 -19.37 13.23 17.33
CA LYS A 170 -19.09 14.49 16.64
C LYS A 170 -18.17 14.34 15.43
N ASP A 171 -17.22 13.42 15.52
CA ASP A 171 -16.26 13.16 14.45
C ASP A 171 -16.79 12.17 13.39
N LEU A 172 -17.89 11.46 13.68
CA LEU A 172 -18.52 10.53 12.75
C LEU A 172 -19.03 11.28 11.52
N LYS A 173 -18.57 10.88 10.34
CA LYS A 173 -19.16 11.35 9.08
C LYS A 173 -20.37 10.52 8.70
N ILE A 174 -21.40 11.15 8.18
CA ILE A 174 -22.65 10.50 7.77
C ILE A 174 -22.94 10.85 6.31
N LEU A 175 -23.01 9.82 5.46
CA LEU A 175 -23.47 9.90 4.08
C LEU A 175 -24.81 9.17 3.96
N CYS A 176 -25.84 9.89 3.52
CA CYS A 176 -27.18 9.33 3.34
C CYS A 176 -27.41 8.92 1.87
N CYS A 177 -27.90 7.71 1.64
CA CYS A 177 -28.29 7.21 0.32
C CYS A 177 -29.79 7.43 0.10
N ALA A 178 -30.15 8.52 -0.57
CA ALA A 178 -31.53 8.90 -0.88
C ALA A 178 -32.11 8.05 -2.02
N LYS A 179 -33.36 7.62 -1.88
CA LYS A 179 -34.12 6.90 -2.91
C LYS A 179 -34.50 7.77 -4.09
N THR A 180 -34.68 9.07 -3.87
CA THR A 180 -35.06 10.02 -4.91
C THR A 180 -33.89 10.96 -5.25
N SER A 181 -34.02 11.70 -6.34
CA SER A 181 -33.05 12.73 -6.73
C SER A 181 -33.03 13.93 -5.77
N ASP A 182 -34.06 14.12 -4.94
CA ASP A 182 -34.07 15.14 -3.90
C ASP A 182 -33.40 14.61 -2.62
N THR A 183 -32.19 15.08 -2.38
CA THR A 183 -31.36 14.68 -1.24
C THR A 183 -31.46 15.62 -0.04
N ARG A 184 -32.23 16.73 -0.14
CA ARG A 184 -32.25 17.80 0.88
C ARG A 184 -32.66 17.32 2.26
N GLN A 185 -33.66 16.44 2.32
CA GLN A 185 -34.15 15.89 3.59
C GLN A 185 -33.05 15.18 4.40
N CYS A 186 -32.14 14.46 3.74
CA CYS A 186 -31.04 13.78 4.43
C CYS A 186 -30.10 14.78 5.12
N LEU A 187 -29.83 15.92 4.47
CA LEU A 187 -29.00 17.00 5.01
C LEU A 187 -29.71 17.69 6.18
N ASP A 188 -31.02 17.92 6.07
CA ASP A 188 -31.84 18.51 7.14
C ASP A 188 -31.87 17.63 8.40
N TRP A 189 -31.70 16.31 8.26
CA TRP A 189 -31.57 15.38 9.39
C TRP A 189 -30.21 15.46 10.09
N GLY A 190 -29.21 16.05 9.44
CA GLY A 190 -27.85 16.20 9.96
C GLY A 190 -26.81 15.29 9.30
N ALA A 191 -27.08 14.71 8.14
CA ALA A 191 -26.05 14.06 7.34
C ALA A 191 -25.02 15.09 6.84
N ASP A 192 -23.74 14.71 6.78
CA ASP A 192 -22.70 15.58 6.21
C ASP A 192 -22.86 15.68 4.68
N GLU A 193 -23.29 14.59 4.05
CA GLU A 193 -23.52 14.50 2.62
C GLU A 193 -24.68 13.56 2.29
N ALA A 194 -25.24 13.72 1.09
CA ALA A 194 -26.29 12.87 0.60
C ALA A 194 -26.17 12.61 -0.90
N LEU A 195 -26.43 11.37 -1.31
CA LEU A 195 -26.39 10.93 -2.70
C LEU A 195 -27.69 10.23 -3.06
N ALA A 196 -28.23 10.56 -4.23
CA ALA A 196 -29.29 9.77 -4.83
C ALA A 196 -28.72 8.39 -5.22
N ARG A 197 -29.54 7.35 -5.09
CA ARG A 197 -29.19 6.01 -5.59
C ARG A 197 -28.91 6.02 -7.09
N ASP A 198 -29.65 6.84 -7.83
CA ASP A 198 -29.38 7.12 -9.25
C ASP A 198 -28.07 7.92 -9.39
N GLY A 199 -27.01 7.26 -9.91
CA GLY A 199 -25.68 7.87 -10.05
C GLY A 199 -24.76 7.71 -8.83
N LEU A 200 -25.15 6.89 -7.85
CA LEU A 200 -24.37 6.64 -6.64
C LEU A 200 -22.93 6.18 -6.95
N GLU A 201 -22.73 5.31 -7.96
CA GLU A 201 -21.42 4.73 -8.30
C GLU A 201 -20.37 5.79 -8.68
N GLU A 202 -20.76 6.86 -9.37
CA GLU A 202 -19.84 7.87 -9.91
C GLU A 202 -19.32 8.85 -8.84
N GLU A 203 -20.18 9.18 -7.89
CA GLU A 203 -19.95 10.24 -6.90
C GLU A 203 -19.56 9.70 -5.52
N LEU A 204 -19.94 8.46 -5.19
CA LEU A 204 -19.73 7.87 -3.87
C LEU A 204 -18.27 7.83 -3.46
N SER A 205 -17.38 7.36 -4.34
CA SER A 205 -15.95 7.27 -4.02
C SER A 205 -15.36 8.64 -3.70
N LYS A 206 -15.70 9.66 -4.51
CA LYS A 206 -15.23 11.03 -4.31
C LYS A 206 -15.73 11.62 -2.99
N LYS A 207 -17.04 11.53 -2.72
CA LYS A 207 -17.63 12.06 -1.48
C LYS A 207 -17.12 11.32 -0.24
N ALA A 208 -17.01 9.99 -0.30
CA ALA A 208 -16.46 9.21 0.81
C ALA A 208 -14.99 9.56 1.09
N GLN A 209 -14.16 9.74 0.05
CA GLN A 209 -12.77 10.20 0.22
C GLN A 209 -12.69 11.59 0.85
N PHE A 210 -13.52 12.53 0.35
CA PHE A 210 -13.63 13.88 0.90
C PHE A 210 -14.02 13.87 2.38
N LEU A 211 -15.07 13.13 2.75
CA LEU A 211 -15.54 13.03 4.14
C LEU A 211 -14.48 12.41 5.06
N LEU A 212 -13.78 11.37 4.60
CA LEU A 212 -12.76 10.68 5.37
C LEU A 212 -11.43 11.46 5.45
N ASN A 213 -11.35 12.66 4.85
CA ASN A 213 -10.10 13.41 4.64
C ASN A 213 -8.99 12.53 4.05
N LEU A 214 -9.37 11.56 3.22
CA LEU A 214 -8.40 10.77 2.48
C LEU A 214 -7.87 11.67 1.36
N PRO A 215 -6.54 11.75 1.17
CA PRO A 215 -6.03 12.41 -0.03
C PRO A 215 -6.71 11.76 -1.22
N GLU A 216 -7.28 12.57 -2.14
CA GLU A 216 -7.83 12.05 -3.39
C GLU A 216 -6.87 10.99 -3.90
N GLU A 217 -7.34 9.73 -3.97
CA GLU A 217 -6.65 8.76 -4.79
C GLU A 217 -6.90 9.23 -6.21
N ARG A 218 -6.08 10.20 -6.65
CA ARG A 218 -5.98 10.61 -8.06
C ARG A 218 -6.01 9.30 -8.83
N PRO A 219 -7.03 9.06 -9.68
CA PRO A 219 -7.33 7.74 -10.23
C PRO A 219 -6.09 7.28 -10.96
N ALA A 220 -5.26 6.46 -10.29
CA ALA A 220 -3.80 6.48 -10.45
C ALA A 220 -3.42 7.19 -11.75
N GLU A 221 -3.35 8.54 -11.74
CA GLU A 221 -2.54 9.23 -12.74
C GLU A 221 -1.29 8.42 -12.66
N ALA A 222 -0.94 7.74 -13.75
CA ALA A 222 0.14 6.79 -13.73
C ALA A 222 1.34 7.57 -13.21
N GLN A 223 1.55 7.53 -11.89
CA GLN A 223 2.81 7.68 -11.27
C GLN A 223 3.44 6.39 -11.72
N SER A 224 3.91 6.42 -12.98
CA SER A 224 5.29 6.14 -13.21
C SER A 224 6.05 6.86 -12.08
N TYR A 225 6.14 6.18 -10.95
CA TYR A 225 7.45 5.80 -10.51
C TYR A 225 8.12 5.32 -11.79
N GLU A 226 8.84 6.23 -12.46
CA GLU A 226 9.88 5.82 -13.38
C GLU A 226 10.72 4.92 -12.50
N HIS A 227 10.41 3.63 -12.56
CA HIS A 227 11.25 2.59 -12.06
C HIS A 227 12.54 2.91 -12.80
N GLN A 228 13.51 3.56 -12.13
CA GLN A 228 14.70 4.08 -12.79
C GLN A 228 15.35 2.89 -13.46
N ARG A 229 15.02 2.71 -14.73
CA ARG A 229 15.37 1.51 -15.45
C ARG A 229 16.85 1.70 -15.63
N ARG A 230 17.63 0.82 -15.00
CA ARG A 230 19.10 0.89 -15.11
C ARG A 230 19.56 0.88 -16.57
N PHE A 231 18.71 0.38 -17.47
CA PHE A 231 18.95 0.36 -18.91
C PHE A 231 17.70 0.87 -19.64
N PRO A 232 17.87 1.73 -20.68
CA PRO A 232 16.79 2.10 -21.58
C PRO A 232 16.24 0.85 -22.28
N ARG A 233 14.96 0.87 -22.66
CA ARG A 233 14.33 -0.22 -23.41
C ARG A 233 14.13 0.22 -24.86
N LEU A 234 14.58 -0.63 -25.78
CA LEU A 234 14.46 -0.44 -27.21
C LEU A 234 13.16 -1.13 -27.68
N PRO A 235 12.26 -0.42 -28.39
CA PRO A 235 11.11 -1.06 -29.02
C PRO A 235 11.60 -1.99 -30.13
N VAL A 236 11.03 -3.19 -30.21
CA VAL A 236 11.37 -4.17 -31.27
C VAL A 236 10.14 -4.78 -31.92
N HIS A 237 9.06 -4.99 -31.17
CA HIS A 237 7.79 -5.58 -31.64
C HIS A 237 7.98 -6.76 -32.60
N VAL A 238 8.66 -7.81 -32.13
CA VAL A 238 8.97 -9.00 -32.93
C VAL A 238 8.33 -10.26 -32.35
N PRO A 239 7.83 -11.19 -33.18
CA PRO A 239 7.31 -12.46 -32.69
C PRO A 239 8.43 -13.32 -32.11
N ALA A 240 8.13 -13.99 -31.00
CA ALA A 240 9.05 -14.81 -30.25
C ALA A 240 8.45 -16.20 -29.97
N LYS A 241 9.29 -17.22 -30.03
CA LYS A 241 8.97 -18.55 -29.51
C LYS A 241 9.30 -18.58 -28.03
N ILE A 242 8.42 -19.18 -27.24
CA ILE A 242 8.61 -19.37 -25.81
C ILE A 242 8.61 -20.85 -25.47
N GLY A 243 9.51 -21.24 -24.57
CA GLY A 243 9.51 -22.54 -23.92
C GLY A 243 9.38 -22.35 -22.41
N VAL A 244 8.27 -22.79 -21.83
CA VAL A 244 8.04 -22.74 -20.38
C VAL A 244 8.55 -24.03 -19.76
N TYR A 245 9.43 -23.94 -18.76
CA TYR A 245 9.96 -25.12 -18.07
C TYR A 245 10.03 -24.93 -16.56
N ARG A 246 9.79 -26.02 -15.84
CA ARG A 246 9.95 -26.09 -14.39
C ARG A 246 11.42 -26.20 -14.04
N LEU A 247 11.83 -25.62 -12.92
CA LEU A 247 13.24 -25.66 -12.48
C LEU A 247 13.74 -27.08 -12.20
N ARG A 248 12.86 -27.96 -11.70
CA ARG A 248 13.17 -29.37 -11.40
C ARG A 248 13.27 -30.24 -12.67
N THR A 249 12.62 -29.84 -13.76
CA THR A 249 12.54 -30.63 -15.00
C THR A 249 12.74 -29.74 -16.25
N PRO A 250 13.94 -29.15 -16.44
CA PRO A 250 14.19 -28.13 -17.47
C PRO A 250 14.14 -28.63 -18.93
N TYR A 251 14.13 -29.95 -19.11
CA TYR A 251 14.03 -30.61 -20.42
C TYR A 251 12.57 -30.76 -20.87
N ALA A 252 11.61 -30.80 -19.94
CA ALA A 252 10.19 -30.82 -20.24
C ALA A 252 9.71 -29.38 -20.46
N ARG A 253 9.62 -28.98 -21.73
CA ARG A 253 9.22 -27.62 -22.13
C ARG A 253 7.82 -27.64 -22.72
N GLU A 254 6.95 -26.78 -22.22
CA GLU A 254 5.72 -26.41 -22.90
C GLU A 254 6.05 -25.30 -23.90
N ALA A 255 5.79 -25.57 -25.18
CA ALA A 255 6.02 -24.59 -26.23
C ALA A 255 4.88 -23.57 -26.28
N GLY A 256 5.21 -22.39 -26.80
CA GLY A 256 4.27 -21.33 -27.02
C GLY A 256 4.85 -20.23 -27.91
N LYS A 257 4.04 -19.21 -28.13
CA LYS A 257 4.39 -18.00 -28.86
C LYS A 257 4.10 -16.78 -28.01
N ALA A 258 4.79 -15.69 -28.29
CA ALA A 258 4.56 -14.38 -27.68
C ALA A 258 5.03 -13.30 -28.65
N THR A 259 4.63 -12.05 -28.40
CA THR A 259 5.21 -10.88 -29.06
C THR A 259 6.18 -10.21 -28.09
N MET A 260 7.41 -9.98 -28.54
CA MET A 260 8.41 -9.20 -27.82
C MET A 260 8.23 -7.73 -28.15
N GLU A 261 7.65 -6.97 -27.23
CA GLU A 261 7.35 -5.55 -27.45
C GLU A 261 8.59 -4.67 -27.37
N ASN A 262 9.41 -4.91 -26.35
CA ASN A 262 10.61 -4.13 -26.07
C ASN A 262 11.69 -4.98 -25.40
N ILE A 263 12.94 -4.57 -25.55
CA ILE A 263 14.10 -5.27 -25.01
C ILE A 263 15.09 -4.31 -24.35
N SER A 264 15.87 -4.80 -23.39
CA SER A 264 16.98 -4.10 -22.74
C SER A 264 18.04 -5.10 -22.30
N TYR A 265 19.18 -4.63 -21.80
CA TYR A 265 20.17 -5.51 -21.16
C TYR A 265 19.60 -6.36 -20.00
N GLY A 266 18.57 -5.86 -19.32
CA GLY A 266 18.00 -6.54 -18.14
C GLY A 266 16.88 -7.52 -18.46
N GLY A 267 16.18 -7.35 -19.57
CA GLY A 267 14.95 -8.10 -19.83
C GLY A 267 14.07 -7.49 -20.91
N SER A 268 12.87 -8.03 -21.01
CA SER A 268 11.91 -7.76 -22.08
C SER A 268 10.49 -7.70 -21.53
N PHE A 269 9.60 -7.01 -22.24
CA PHE A 269 8.16 -7.18 -22.07
C PHE A 269 7.61 -8.09 -23.17
N LEU A 270 6.73 -9.01 -22.79
CA LEU A 270 6.07 -9.97 -23.67
C LEU A 270 4.55 -9.78 -23.60
N SER A 271 3.92 -9.71 -24.76
CA SER A 271 2.48 -9.65 -24.98
C SER A 271 2.01 -10.88 -25.78
N ASP A 272 0.69 -11.04 -25.92
CA ASP A 272 0.05 -12.08 -26.73
C ASP A 272 0.62 -13.49 -26.48
N ILE A 273 0.87 -13.80 -25.21
CA ILE A 273 1.45 -15.07 -24.83
C ILE A 273 0.42 -16.17 -25.03
N GLN A 274 0.73 -17.11 -25.91
CA GLN A 274 -0.09 -18.27 -26.23
C GLN A 274 0.72 -19.54 -25.99
N LEU A 275 0.30 -20.34 -25.03
CA LEU A 275 0.90 -21.65 -24.74
C LEU A 275 0.08 -22.74 -25.44
N GLU A 276 0.75 -23.75 -26.00
CA GLU A 276 0.07 -24.83 -26.74
C GLU A 276 -0.92 -25.61 -25.88
N LYS A 277 -0.64 -25.80 -24.59
CA LYS A 277 -1.56 -26.46 -23.65
C LYS A 277 -2.30 -25.46 -22.75
N GLY A 278 -2.03 -24.16 -22.90
CA GLY A 278 -2.62 -23.11 -22.08
C GLY A 278 -2.26 -23.16 -20.60
N MET A 279 -1.26 -23.96 -20.19
CA MET A 279 -0.98 -24.20 -18.79
C MET A 279 0.27 -23.46 -18.30
N ILE A 280 0.13 -22.71 -17.22
CA ILE A 280 1.26 -22.12 -16.51
C ILE A 280 1.56 -23.00 -15.29
N PRO A 281 2.82 -23.44 -15.06
CA PRO A 281 3.15 -24.25 -13.90
C PRO A 281 2.83 -23.54 -12.57
N SER A 282 2.25 -24.26 -11.62
CA SER A 282 2.05 -23.82 -10.23
C SER A 282 3.34 -23.85 -9.38
N GLU A 283 4.41 -24.42 -9.91
CA GLU A 283 5.75 -24.46 -9.31
C GLU A 283 6.68 -23.41 -9.95
N PRO A 284 7.78 -23.01 -9.28
CA PRO A 284 8.79 -22.13 -9.87
C PRO A 284 9.26 -22.57 -11.27
N PHE A 285 8.97 -21.72 -12.26
CA PHE A 285 9.26 -21.95 -13.66
C PHE A 285 10.09 -20.81 -14.28
N ARG A 286 10.57 -21.03 -15.49
CA ARG A 286 11.31 -20.07 -16.30
C ARG A 286 10.84 -20.13 -17.74
N PHE A 287 11.09 -19.04 -18.46
CA PHE A 287 10.92 -19.01 -19.91
C PHE A 287 12.27 -19.20 -20.60
N LEU A 288 12.25 -19.91 -21.71
CA LEU A 288 13.27 -19.85 -22.74
C LEU A 288 12.67 -19.04 -23.88
N LEU A 289 13.30 -17.91 -24.20
CA LEU A 289 12.85 -17.00 -25.23
C LEU A 289 13.76 -17.13 -26.44
N GLU A 290 13.17 -17.36 -27.60
CA GLU A 290 13.84 -17.55 -28.88
C GLU A 290 13.24 -16.62 -29.92
N VAL A 291 14.06 -15.75 -30.51
CA VAL A 291 13.69 -14.84 -31.59
C VAL A 291 14.66 -15.06 -32.74
N ASP A 292 14.14 -15.14 -33.95
CA ASP A 292 14.95 -15.28 -35.16
C ASP A 292 14.38 -14.39 -36.27
N GLN A 293 14.28 -13.10 -35.95
CA GLN A 293 13.82 -12.05 -36.84
C GLN A 293 14.60 -10.77 -36.59
N PRO A 294 14.87 -9.93 -37.61
CA PRO A 294 15.51 -8.64 -37.42
C PRO A 294 14.72 -7.77 -36.42
N PRO A 295 15.40 -7.03 -35.52
CA PRO A 295 16.86 -6.92 -35.38
C PRO A 295 17.50 -8.00 -34.49
N LEU A 296 16.73 -8.97 -33.99
CA LEU A 296 17.13 -10.02 -33.05
C LEU A 296 17.31 -11.39 -33.74
N MET A 297 18.26 -11.46 -34.68
CA MET A 297 18.61 -12.73 -35.35
C MET A 297 19.31 -13.69 -34.38
N ASN A 298 18.96 -14.98 -34.42
CA ASN A 298 19.51 -16.03 -33.54
C ASN A 298 19.51 -15.69 -32.04
N TRP A 299 18.52 -14.92 -31.59
CA TRP A 299 18.44 -14.48 -30.20
C TRP A 299 17.87 -15.57 -29.32
N ARG A 300 18.60 -15.93 -28.26
CA ARG A 300 18.14 -16.91 -27.26
C ARG A 300 18.48 -16.49 -25.84
N ALA A 301 17.52 -16.54 -24.93
CA ALA A 301 17.74 -16.18 -23.52
C ALA A 301 16.86 -16.97 -22.55
N HIS A 302 17.48 -17.44 -21.46
CA HIS A 302 16.74 -17.94 -20.31
C HIS A 302 16.28 -16.77 -19.44
N CYS A 303 15.00 -16.81 -19.08
CA CYS A 303 14.30 -15.70 -18.49
C CYS A 303 13.61 -16.11 -17.18
N LYS A 304 13.72 -15.27 -16.15
CA LYS A 304 12.88 -15.32 -14.96
C LYS A 304 11.66 -14.42 -15.18
N VAL A 305 10.47 -14.92 -14.86
CA VAL A 305 9.27 -14.08 -14.88
C VAL A 305 9.26 -13.21 -13.63
N VAL A 306 9.17 -11.88 -13.82
CA VAL A 306 9.13 -10.88 -12.73
C VAL A 306 7.70 -10.41 -12.50
N ARG A 307 6.89 -10.37 -13.56
CA ARG A 307 5.48 -10.01 -13.52
C ARG A 307 4.73 -10.82 -14.57
N LEU A 308 3.55 -11.31 -14.22
CA LEU A 308 2.65 -12.06 -15.09
C LEU A 308 1.23 -11.53 -14.87
N GLN A 309 0.51 -11.19 -15.93
CA GLN A 309 -0.86 -10.65 -15.83
C GLN A 309 -1.76 -11.36 -16.85
N SER A 310 -3.04 -11.52 -16.49
CA SER A 310 -4.02 -12.30 -17.26
C SER A 310 -5.38 -11.58 -17.40
N ASN A 311 -5.36 -10.26 -17.52
CA ASN A 311 -6.57 -9.43 -17.63
C ASN A 311 -7.04 -9.34 -19.10
N GLY A 312 -7.37 -10.49 -19.70
CA GLY A 312 -7.81 -10.60 -21.11
C GLY A 312 -6.82 -11.35 -22.00
N THR A 313 -5.57 -10.91 -22.06
CA THR A 313 -4.46 -11.65 -22.71
C THR A 313 -3.30 -11.85 -21.73
N LEU A 314 -2.57 -12.96 -21.89
CA LEU A 314 -1.45 -13.27 -21.02
C LEU A 314 -0.25 -12.39 -21.41
N THR A 315 0.25 -11.62 -20.44
CA THR A 315 1.41 -10.74 -20.62
C THR A 315 2.44 -10.99 -19.53
N ALA A 316 3.73 -10.81 -19.87
CA ALA A 316 4.82 -11.07 -18.93
C ALA A 316 5.94 -10.03 -19.01
N GLY A 317 6.36 -9.53 -17.85
CA GLY A 317 7.66 -8.88 -17.67
C GLY A 317 8.71 -9.92 -17.33
N VAL A 318 9.73 -10.06 -18.18
CA VAL A 318 10.78 -11.07 -18.01
C VAL A 318 12.16 -10.45 -17.80
N GLN A 319 12.96 -11.07 -16.93
CA GLN A 319 14.35 -10.70 -16.67
C GLN A 319 15.29 -11.75 -17.27
N PHE A 320 16.29 -11.31 -18.03
CA PHE A 320 17.31 -12.19 -18.57
C PHE A 320 18.23 -12.68 -17.45
N MET A 321 18.38 -14.00 -17.30
CA MET A 321 19.26 -14.60 -16.30
C MET A 321 20.74 -14.41 -16.68
N ARG A 322 21.05 -14.64 -17.96
CA ARG A 322 22.38 -14.44 -18.54
C ARG A 322 22.24 -14.15 -20.03
N LEU A 323 22.90 -13.08 -20.48
CA LEU A 323 23.04 -12.76 -21.90
C LEU A 323 24.42 -13.20 -22.39
N SER A 324 24.44 -13.82 -23.58
CA SER A 324 25.67 -14.15 -24.29
C SER A 324 26.40 -12.88 -24.76
N LYS A 325 27.69 -12.99 -25.10
CA LYS A 325 28.44 -11.85 -25.69
C LYS A 325 27.81 -11.41 -27.03
N ALA A 326 27.33 -12.36 -27.83
CA ALA A 326 26.65 -12.08 -29.10
C ALA A 326 25.37 -11.25 -28.87
N ASN A 327 24.51 -11.68 -27.95
CA ASN A 327 23.29 -10.96 -27.60
C ASN A 327 23.57 -9.54 -27.10
N ARG A 328 24.63 -9.34 -26.31
CA ARG A 328 25.02 -8.00 -25.85
C ARG A 328 25.41 -7.08 -27.02
N LYS A 329 26.22 -7.59 -27.96
CA LYS A 329 26.58 -6.85 -29.19
C LYS A 329 25.35 -6.53 -30.04
N THR A 330 24.40 -7.46 -30.15
CA THR A 330 23.14 -7.20 -30.86
C THR A 330 22.37 -6.06 -30.20
N LEU A 331 22.28 -6.03 -28.86
CA LEU A 331 21.63 -4.92 -28.15
C LEU A 331 22.36 -3.59 -28.34
N GLU A 332 23.69 -3.60 -28.37
CA GLU A 332 24.50 -2.39 -28.65
C GLU A 332 24.21 -1.85 -30.05
N ALA A 333 24.20 -2.72 -31.06
CA ALA A 333 23.89 -2.35 -32.43
C ALA A 333 22.46 -1.79 -32.59
N ILE A 334 21.48 -2.36 -31.89
CA ILE A 334 20.10 -1.83 -31.90
C ILE A 334 20.05 -0.46 -31.22
N ALA A 335 20.78 -0.28 -30.11
CA ALA A 335 20.80 0.99 -29.38
C ALA A 335 21.48 2.12 -30.16
N GLU A 336 22.46 1.81 -31.02
CA GLU A 336 23.11 2.79 -31.90
C GLU A 336 22.24 3.24 -33.08
N HIS A 337 21.12 2.54 -33.36
CA HIS A 337 20.25 2.79 -34.51
C HIS A 337 18.80 3.14 -34.12
N ALA A 338 18.53 3.26 -32.82
CA ALA A 338 17.25 3.66 -32.24
C ALA A 338 17.34 5.09 -31.70
#